data_AF-A0A1N6TLX3-F1
#
_entry.id   AF-A0A1N6TLX3-F1
#
_cell.length_a   1.000
_cell.length_b   1.000
_cell.length_c   1.000
_cell.angle_alpha   90.00
_cell.angle_beta   90.00
_cell.angle_gamma   90.00
#
_symmetry.space_group_name_H-M   'P 1'
#
loop_
_entity.id
_entity.type
_entity.pdbx_description
1 polymer ?
#
loop_
_entity_poly.entity_id
_entity_poly.type
_entity_poly.pdbx_seq_one_letter_code
_entity_poly.pdbx_strand_id
1 'polypeptide(L)'
;MKSHTKENFLPADPGFHREREDGLYDPVRFVFVNDRMREHILNERRAILDALPPFNRVRQERIFSKYDPDERHRSFQNILRMYGRPANA
;
A
#
# COMPACT_ATOMS: atom_id res chain seq x y z
N MET A 1 -5.23 5.90 36.12
CA MET A 1 -5.58 4.86 35.13
C MET A 1 -4.75 5.12 33.89
N LYS A 2 -3.82 4.21 33.56
CA LYS A 2 -3.04 4.29 32.32
C LYS A 2 -3.97 3.88 31.19
N SER A 3 -4.35 4.83 30.35
CA SER A 3 -5.13 4.56 29.15
C SER A 3 -4.29 3.66 28.25
N HIS A 4 -4.59 2.37 28.20
CA HIS A 4 -4.11 1.49 27.15
C HIS A 4 -4.82 1.90 25.85
N THR A 5 -4.38 3.02 25.28
CA THR A 5 -4.59 3.30 23.87
C THR A 5 -4.01 2.10 23.16
N LYS A 6 -4.85 1.37 22.42
CA LYS A 6 -4.39 0.32 21.52
C LYS A 6 -3.37 0.97 20.59
N GLU A 7 -2.08 0.77 20.89
CA GLU A 7 -1.01 1.04 19.95
C GLU A 7 -1.23 0.03 18.82
N ASN A 8 -2.05 0.43 17.86
CA ASN A 8 -2.09 -0.24 16.56
C ASN A 8 -0.74 0.07 15.94
N PHE A 9 0.21 -0.84 16.15
CA PHE A 9 1.55 -0.75 15.61
C PHE A 9 1.44 -0.72 14.08
N LEU A 10 1.49 0.49 13.53
CA LEU A 10 1.94 0.68 12.15
C LEU A 10 3.36 0.10 12.05
N PRO A 11 3.75 -0.49 10.91
CA PRO A 11 5.15 -0.83 10.69
C PRO A 11 6.00 0.39 11.01
N ALA A 12 7.08 0.21 11.79
CA ALA A 12 7.92 1.31 12.27
C ALA A 12 8.50 2.19 11.14
N ASP A 13 8.51 1.68 9.90
CA ASP A 13 8.75 2.42 8.67
C ASP A 13 8.01 1.71 7.50
N PRO A 14 6.91 2.28 6.96
CA PRO A 14 6.21 1.69 5.84
C PRO A 14 7.05 1.79 4.55
N GLY A 15 7.27 0.65 3.90
CA GLY A 15 8.17 0.57 2.74
C GLY A 15 7.54 1.05 1.43
N PHE A 16 6.20 1.13 1.36
CA PHE A 16 5.47 1.46 0.13
C PHE A 16 4.56 2.69 0.27
N HIS A 17 4.44 3.24 1.48
CA HIS A 17 3.67 4.45 1.73
C HIS A 17 4.45 5.40 2.63
N ARG A 18 4.36 6.70 2.36
CA ARG A 18 5.01 7.75 3.14
C ARG A 18 4.00 8.43 4.04
N GLU A 19 4.30 8.50 5.34
CA GLU A 19 3.48 9.27 6.27
C GLU A 19 3.53 10.77 5.97
N ARG A 20 2.39 11.43 6.10
CA ARG A 20 2.19 12.88 5.97
C ARG A 20 2.13 13.53 7.34
N GLU A 21 2.30 14.84 7.38
CA GLU A 21 2.13 15.64 8.60
C GLU A 21 0.73 15.54 9.22
N ASP A 22 -0.30 15.18 8.44
CA ASP A 22 -1.68 14.99 8.93
C ASP A 22 -1.98 13.55 9.41
N GLY A 23 -0.95 12.69 9.49
CA GLY A 23 -1.06 11.29 9.91
C GLY A 23 -1.71 10.37 8.88
N LEU A 24 -1.90 10.84 7.64
CA LEU A 24 -2.31 10.02 6.50
C LEU A 24 -1.09 9.54 5.71
N TYR A 25 -1.28 8.59 4.81
CA TYR A 25 -0.20 7.92 4.09
C TYR A 25 -0.32 8.11 2.57
N ASP A 26 0.73 8.60 1.93
CA ASP A 26 0.81 8.70 0.48
C ASP A 26 1.40 7.44 -0.15
N PRO A 27 0.81 6.89 -1.23
CA PRO A 27 1.41 5.78 -1.94
C PRO A 27 2.69 6.21 -2.66
N VAL A 28 3.76 5.45 -2.48
CA VAL A 28 4.95 5.54 -3.34
C VAL A 28 4.56 4.96 -4.71
N ARG A 29 4.74 5.75 -5.77
CA ARG A 29 4.28 5.37 -7.13
C ARG A 29 5.36 4.61 -7.87
N PHE A 30 5.31 3.28 -7.79
CA PHE A 30 6.19 2.42 -8.57
C PHE A 30 5.69 2.28 -10.01
N VAL A 31 6.63 2.36 -10.97
CA VAL A 31 6.38 2.12 -12.40
C VAL A 31 6.16 0.63 -12.66
N PHE A 32 6.95 -0.22 -11.99
CA PHE A 32 6.87 -1.68 -12.07
C PHE A 32 6.48 -2.24 -10.70
N VAL A 33 5.50 -3.13 -10.70
CA VAL A 33 5.04 -3.82 -9.48
C VAL A 33 5.04 -5.32 -9.80
N ASN A 34 5.93 -6.07 -9.16
CA ASN A 34 5.91 -7.53 -9.22
C ASN A 34 4.91 -8.11 -8.19
N ASP A 35 4.70 -9.43 -8.21
CA ASP A 35 3.73 -10.10 -7.33
C ASP A 35 3.98 -9.82 -5.84
N ARG A 36 5.23 -9.98 -5.40
CA ARG A 36 5.60 -9.77 -3.99
C ARG A 36 5.39 -8.32 -3.56
N MET A 37 5.73 -7.36 -4.43
CA MET A 37 5.49 -5.94 -4.17
C MET A 37 3.99 -5.65 -4.08
N ARG A 38 3.19 -6.18 -5.01
CA ARG A 38 1.73 -6.04 -4.99
C ARG A 38 1.15 -6.52 -3.65
N GLU A 39 1.52 -7.72 -3.23
CA GLU A 39 1.08 -8.29 -1.95
C GLU A 39 1.49 -7.42 -0.76
N HIS A 40 2.75 -6.99 -0.72
CA HIS A 40 3.24 -6.14 0.36
C HIS A 40 2.53 -4.78 0.40
N ILE A 41 2.31 -4.14 -0.76
CA ILE A 41 1.57 -2.88 -0.86
C ILE A 41 0.15 -3.06 -0.31
N LEU A 42 -0.55 -4.11 -0.71
CA LEU A 42 -1.94 -4.36 -0.28
C LEU A 42 -2.03 -4.68 1.22
N ASN A 43 -1.08 -5.46 1.74
CA ASN A 43 -0.99 -5.76 3.18
C ASN A 43 -0.69 -4.50 3.99
N GLU A 44 0.23 -3.65 3.54
CA GLU A 44 0.54 -2.38 4.20
C GLU A 44 -0.65 -1.42 4.19
N ARG A 45 -1.40 -1.32 3.07
CA ARG A 45 -2.64 -0.54 3.02
C ARG A 45 -3.66 -1.00 4.06
N ARG A 46 -3.83 -2.31 4.20
CA ARG A 46 -4.74 -2.89 5.19
C ARG A 46 -4.30 -2.54 6.61
N ALA A 47 -3.01 -2.70 6.93
CA ALA A 47 -2.46 -2.34 8.23
C ALA A 47 -2.68 -0.85 8.55
N ILE A 48 -2.44 0.04 7.58
CA ILE A 48 -2.69 1.49 7.72
C ILE A 48 -4.18 1.76 8.01
N LEU A 49 -5.10 1.18 7.24
CA LEU A 49 -6.53 1.40 7.43
C LEU A 49 -7.03 0.86 8.78
N ASP A 50 -6.53 -0.30 9.20
CA ASP A 50 -6.88 -0.91 10.49
C ASP A 50 -6.38 -0.05 11.65
N ALA A 51 -5.21 0.57 11.52
CA ALA A 51 -4.63 1.45 12.53
C ALA A 51 -5.31 2.82 12.65
N LEU A 52 -5.82 3.37 11.55
CA LEU A 52 -6.39 4.72 11.53
C LEU A 52 -7.76 4.82 12.24
N PRO A 53 -8.06 5.98 12.89
CA PRO A 53 -9.40 6.27 13.38
C PRO A 53 -10.44 6.28 12.24
N PRO A 54 -11.71 5.90 12.50
CA PRO A 54 -12.74 5.78 11.45
C PRO A 54 -12.91 7.03 10.57
N PHE A 55 -12.78 8.22 11.16
CA PHE A 55 -12.85 9.50 10.44
C PHE A 55 -11.73 9.64 9.38
N ASN A 56 -10.53 9.17 9.69
CA ASN A 56 -9.38 9.23 8.79
C ASN A 56 -9.37 8.08 7.77
N ARG A 57 -10.00 6.95 8.06
CA ARG A 57 -10.08 5.80 7.12
C ARG A 57 -10.68 6.19 5.77
N VAL A 58 -11.81 6.89 5.77
CA VAL A 58 -12.48 7.31 4.52
C VAL A 58 -11.59 8.26 3.70
N ARG A 59 -10.85 9.15 4.37
CA ARG A 59 -9.89 10.05 3.70
C ARG A 59 -8.71 9.26 3.15
N GLN A 60 -8.19 8.29 3.90
CA GLN A 60 -7.10 7.42 3.51
C GLN A 60 -7.45 6.54 2.30
N GLU A 61 -8.64 5.94 2.28
CA GLU A 61 -9.15 5.15 1.15
C GLU A 61 -9.19 5.98 -0.13
N ARG A 62 -9.62 7.24 -0.05
CA ARG A 62 -9.59 8.18 -1.20
C ARG A 62 -8.18 8.55 -1.66
N ILE A 63 -7.18 8.50 -0.77
CA ILE A 63 -5.78 8.69 -1.17
C ILE A 63 -5.29 7.43 -1.88
N PHE A 64 -5.56 6.25 -1.32
CA PHE A 64 -5.18 4.97 -1.92
C PHE A 64 -5.83 4.71 -3.27
N SER A 65 -7.06 5.18 -3.51
CA SER A 65 -7.74 5.01 -4.80
C SER A 65 -7.06 5.76 -5.95
N LYS A 66 -6.19 6.74 -5.68
CA LYS A 66 -5.43 7.46 -6.71
C LYS A 66 -4.28 6.66 -7.31
N TYR A 67 -3.96 5.50 -6.74
CA TYR A 67 -2.91 4.61 -7.21
C TYR A 67 -3.38 3.16 -7.06
N ASP A 68 -3.64 2.49 -8.19
CA ASP A 68 -3.99 1.08 -8.20
C ASP A 68 -2.73 0.21 -8.42
N PRO A 69 -2.23 -0.51 -7.39
CA PRO A 69 -1.11 -1.43 -7.56
C PRO A 69 -1.46 -2.62 -8.46
N ASP A 70 -2.74 -3.02 -8.58
CA ASP A 70 -3.17 -4.12 -9.44
C ASP A 70 -3.11 -3.73 -10.92
N GLU A 71 -3.40 -2.48 -11.26
CA GLU A 71 -3.18 -1.94 -12.60
C GLU A 71 -1.69 -1.99 -12.96
N ARG A 72 -0.81 -1.48 -12.08
CA ARG A 72 0.64 -1.48 -12.33
C ARG A 72 1.23 -2.87 -12.45
N HIS A 73 0.75 -3.79 -11.62
CA HIS A 73 1.12 -5.20 -11.69
C HIS A 73 0.72 -5.82 -13.03
N ARG A 74 -0.53 -5.64 -13.46
CA ARG A 74 -1.00 -6.12 -14.77
C ARG A 74 -0.20 -5.55 -15.92
N SER A 75 0.11 -4.25 -15.90
CA SER A 75 0.95 -3.61 -16.92
C SER A 75 2.34 -4.25 -16.97
N PHE A 76 2.97 -4.47 -15.81
CA PHE A 76 4.28 -5.10 -15.75
C PHE A 76 4.26 -6.55 -16.27
N GLN A 77 3.24 -7.32 -15.88
CA GLN A 77 3.07 -8.69 -16.36
C GLN A 77 2.83 -8.77 -17.87
N ASN A 78 2.09 -7.81 -18.44
CA ASN A 78 1.92 -7.71 -19.88
C ASN A 78 3.25 -7.45 -20.61
N ILE A 79 4.10 -6.58 -20.04
CA ILE A 79 5.44 -6.30 -20.59
C ILE A 79 6.30 -7.57 -20.56
N LEU A 80 6.37 -8.28 -19.43
CA LEU A 80 7.15 -9.52 -19.32
C LEU A 80 6.72 -10.56 -20.35
N ARG A 81 5.40 -10.71 -20.56
CA ARG A 81 4.85 -11.62 -21.56
C ARG A 81 5.26 -11.25 -22.99
N MET A 82 5.30 -9.96 -23.35
CA MET A 82 5.77 -9.52 -24.67
C MET A 82 7.22 -9.92 -24.95
N TYR A 83 8.06 -10.00 -23.91
CA TYR A 83 9.47 -10.39 -24.02
C TYR A 83 9.71 -11.88 -23.73
N GLY A 84 8.66 -12.72 -23.74
CA GLY A 84 8.79 -14.16 -23.57
C GLY A 84 9.22 -14.62 -22.17
N ARG A 85 9.13 -13.75 -21.15
CA ARG A 85 9.37 -14.14 -19.76
C ARG A 85 8.06 -14.57 -19.11
N PRO A 86 8.00 -15.74 -18.46
CA PRO A 86 6.83 -16.11 -17.68
C PRO A 86 6.65 -15.10 -16.55
N ALA A 87 5.39 -14.78 -16.26
CA ALA A 87 4.97 -13.89 -15.20
C ALA A 87 5.47 -14.31 -13.81
N ASN A 88 5.80 -15.59 -13.67
CA ASN A 88 6.22 -16.26 -12.45
C ASN A 88 7.52 -17.02 -12.77
N ALA A 89 8.66 -16.49 -12.36
CA ALA A 89 9.95 -17.20 -12.29
C ALA A 89 10.54 -16.97 -10.91
#